data_AF-A0A806KSP5-F1
#
_entry.id   AF-A0A806KSP5-F1
#
_cell.length_a   1.000
_cell.length_b   1.000
_cell.length_c   1.000
_cell.angle_alpha   90.00
_cell.angle_beta   90.00
_cell.angle_gamma   90.00
#
_symmetry.space_group_name_H-M   'P 1'
#
loop_
_entity.id
_entity.type
_entity.pdbx_description
1 polymer ?
#
loop_
_entity_poly.entity_id
_entity_poly.type
_entity_poly.pdbx_seq_one_letter_code
_entity_poly.pdbx_strand_id
1 'polypeptide(L)'
;MLIQYLFDLTGNPIFDSRMFRAGLAAVLAALLVFLTMPRYIAFLKKIGATSDFKENSPPIMGGLPLVIIVAVVSCTTALFNGYSIAALAILVLYSAVGAIDDFAKIRKKRLIESGKTLKKITKKKPMA
;
A
#
# COMPACT_ATOMS: atom_id res chain seq x y z
N MET A 1 -0.50 -13.73 15.56
CA MET A 1 0.50 -14.70 16.07
C MET A 1 1.15 -14.22 17.35
N LEU A 2 1.70 -13.01 17.40
CA LEU A 2 2.36 -12.49 18.60
C LEU A 2 1.43 -12.42 19.83
N ILE A 3 0.18 -12.02 19.64
CA ILE A 3 -0.81 -12.01 20.74
C ILE A 3 -1.18 -13.44 21.19
N GLN A 4 -1.19 -14.40 20.27
CA GLN A 4 -1.39 -15.81 20.63
C GLN A 4 -0.23 -16.32 21.47
N TYR A 5 1.00 -16.00 21.07
CA TYR A 5 2.19 -16.38 21.82
C TYR A 5 2.20 -15.79 23.25
N LEU A 6 1.74 -14.55 23.41
CA LEU A 6 1.56 -13.93 24.74
C LEU A 6 0.47 -14.64 25.56
N PHE A 7 -0.61 -15.11 24.93
CA PHE A 7 -1.60 -15.95 25.60
C PHE A 7 -0.96 -17.25 26.12
N ASP A 8 -0.21 -17.95 25.27
CA ASP A 8 0.41 -19.23 25.62
C ASP A 8 1.44 -19.09 26.77
N LEU A 9 2.11 -17.93 26.86
CA LEU A 9 3.06 -17.60 27.94
C LEU A 9 2.40 -17.17 29.25
N THR A 10 1.35 -16.36 29.18
CA THR A 10 0.76 -15.70 30.37
C THR A 10 -0.49 -16.39 30.90
N GLY A 11 -1.12 -17.24 30.09
CA GLY A 11 -2.42 -17.87 30.40
C GLY A 11 -3.57 -16.86 30.54
N ASN A 12 -3.38 -15.58 30.20
CA ASN A 12 -4.36 -14.55 30.45
C ASN A 12 -5.46 -14.54 29.36
N PRO A 13 -6.74 -14.82 29.69
CA PRO A 13 -7.83 -14.92 28.72
C PRO A 13 -8.07 -13.66 27.86
N ILE A 14 -7.59 -12.50 28.31
CA ILE A 14 -7.71 -11.25 27.55
C ILE A 14 -7.04 -11.36 26.18
N PHE A 15 -5.93 -12.11 26.07
CA PHE A 15 -5.21 -12.30 24.81
C PHE A 15 -5.90 -13.27 23.85
N ASP A 16 -6.79 -14.13 24.34
CA ASP A 16 -7.61 -15.02 23.51
C ASP A 16 -8.91 -14.34 23.02
N SER A 17 -9.37 -13.30 23.71
CA SER A 17 -10.58 -12.56 23.35
C SER A 17 -10.51 -11.94 21.94
N ARG A 18 -11.48 -12.31 21.10
CA ARG A 18 -11.62 -11.78 19.73
C ARG A 18 -11.78 -10.26 19.70
N MET A 19 -12.55 -9.70 20.64
CA MET A 19 -12.76 -8.24 20.70
C MET A 19 -11.49 -7.49 21.06
N PHE A 20 -10.71 -8.01 22.03
CA PHE A 20 -9.45 -7.40 22.41
C PHE A 20 -8.45 -7.38 21.25
N ARG A 21 -8.30 -8.51 20.56
CA ARG A 21 -7.40 -8.63 19.40
C ARG A 21 -7.80 -7.72 18.25
N ALA A 22 -9.10 -7.62 17.95
CA ALA A 22 -9.62 -6.73 16.91
C ALA A 22 -9.43 -5.25 17.28
N GLY A 23 -9.73 -4.87 18.53
CA GLY A 23 -9.50 -3.52 19.03
C GLY A 23 -8.03 -3.12 18.98
N LEU A 24 -7.14 -4.01 19.44
CA LEU A 24 -5.70 -3.81 19.37
C LEU A 24 -5.21 -3.70 17.92
N ALA A 25 -5.74 -4.52 17.01
CA ALA A 25 -5.41 -4.44 15.59
C ALA A 25 -5.77 -3.07 15.00
N ALA A 26 -6.96 -2.55 15.30
CA ALA A 26 -7.41 -1.25 14.81
C ALA A 26 -6.52 -0.11 15.34
N VAL A 27 -6.22 -0.11 16.64
CA VAL A 27 -5.35 0.90 17.27
C VAL A 27 -3.93 0.83 16.72
N LEU A 28 -3.34 -0.37 16.62
CA LEU A 28 -2.00 -0.56 16.06
C LEU A 28 -1.92 -0.12 14.60
N ALA A 29 -2.92 -0.47 13.78
CA ALA A 29 -2.98 -0.04 12.39
C ALA A 29 -3.05 1.49 12.28
N ALA A 30 -3.94 2.14 13.05
CA ALA A 30 -4.07 3.60 13.05
C ALA A 30 -2.77 4.29 13.46
N LEU A 31 -2.13 3.82 14.54
CA LEU A 31 -0.85 4.35 15.01
C LEU A 31 0.25 4.22 13.93
N LEU A 32 0.39 3.04 13.33
CA LEU A 32 1.38 2.82 12.27
C LEU A 32 1.12 3.70 11.07
N VAL A 33 -0.14 3.89 10.66
CA VAL A 33 -0.51 4.80 9.56
C VAL A 33 -0.11 6.23 9.89
N PHE A 34 -0.52 6.77 11.05
CA PHE A 34 -0.20 8.15 11.42
C PHE A 34 1.31 8.41 11.53
N LEU A 35 2.09 7.42 11.97
CA LEU A 35 3.54 7.54 12.10
C LEU A 35 4.29 7.43 10.75
N THR A 36 3.82 6.58 9.84
CA THR A 36 4.54 6.24 8.61
C THR A 36 4.08 7.05 7.40
N MET A 37 2.79 7.39 7.32
CA MET A 37 2.19 8.04 6.16
C MET A 37 2.80 9.41 5.84
N PRO A 38 3.12 10.30 6.80
CA PRO A 38 3.73 11.59 6.49
C PRO A 38 5.09 11.46 5.79
N ARG A 39 5.93 10.53 6.27
CA ARG A 39 7.25 10.25 5.67
C ARG A 39 7.11 9.64 4.28
N TYR A 40 6.14 8.74 4.12
CA TYR A 40 5.88 8.09 2.84
C TYR A 40 5.33 9.05 1.78
N ILE A 41 4.41 9.95 2.15
CA ILE A 41 3.90 11.00 1.25
C ILE A 41 5.06 11.91 0.81
N ALA A 42 5.94 12.31 1.73
CA ALA A 42 7.11 13.12 1.39
C ALA A 42 8.04 12.39 0.42
N PHE A 43 8.25 11.08 0.61
CA PHE A 43 9.01 10.24 -0.32
C PHE A 43 8.36 10.17 -1.71
N LEU A 44 7.05 9.94 -1.80
CA LEU A 44 6.34 9.87 -3.08
C LEU A 44 6.37 11.20 -3.86
N LYS A 45 6.27 12.33 -3.15
CA LYS A 45 6.44 13.66 -3.74
C LYS A 45 7.84 13.84 -4.33
N LYS A 46 8.90 13.42 -3.61
CA LYS A 46 10.29 13.52 -4.09
C LYS A 46 10.55 12.73 -5.37
N ILE A 47 9.91 11.58 -5.56
CA ILE A 47 10.09 10.75 -6.77
C ILE A 47 9.18 11.15 -7.95
N GLY A 48 8.38 12.22 -7.79
CA GLY A 48 7.45 12.70 -8.81
C GLY A 48 6.27 11.76 -9.07
N ALA A 49 5.91 10.90 -8.11
CA ALA A 49 4.80 9.95 -8.22
C ALA A 49 3.43 10.64 -7.98
N THR A 50 3.19 11.77 -8.64
CA THR A 50 1.97 12.59 -8.54
C THR A 50 1.02 12.33 -9.70
N SER A 51 -0.29 12.37 -9.41
CA SER A 51 -1.36 12.07 -10.39
C SER A 51 -1.41 13.00 -11.59
N ASP A 52 -0.91 14.22 -11.44
CA ASP A 52 -0.94 15.25 -12.47
C ASP A 52 0.43 15.93 -12.60
N PHE A 53 0.63 16.69 -13.67
CA PHE A 53 1.86 17.48 -13.90
C PHE A 53 1.99 18.69 -12.94
N LYS A 54 0.99 18.93 -12.09
CA LYS A 54 0.98 20.01 -11.10
C LYS A 54 1.67 19.61 -9.81
N GLU A 55 2.38 20.57 -9.22
CA GLU A 55 3.24 20.42 -8.03
C GLU A 55 2.48 20.00 -6.75
N ASN A 56 1.18 20.30 -6.67
CA ASN A 56 0.33 20.03 -5.51
C ASN A 56 -0.52 18.77 -5.62
N SER A 57 -0.36 17.98 -6.69
CA SER A 57 -1.22 16.82 -6.91
C SER A 57 -0.95 15.70 -5.90
N PRO A 58 -2.00 15.04 -5.38
CA PRO A 58 -1.84 13.96 -4.41
C PRO A 58 -1.06 12.79 -5.04
N PRO A 59 -0.24 12.08 -4.23
CA PRO A 59 0.53 10.96 -4.71
C PRO A 59 -0.37 9.77 -5.08
N ILE A 60 -0.05 9.07 -6.18
CA ILE A 60 -0.88 7.99 -6.74
C ILE A 60 -0.74 6.69 -5.93
N MET A 61 0.46 6.41 -5.40
CA MET A 61 0.81 5.13 -4.76
C MET A 61 0.56 5.08 -3.24
N GLY A 62 -0.51 5.72 -2.76
CA GLY A 62 -0.83 5.78 -1.33
C GLY A 62 -1.27 4.44 -0.71
N GLY A 63 -1.72 3.48 -1.53
CA GLY A 63 -2.26 2.20 -1.05
C GLY A 63 -1.21 1.18 -0.60
N LEU A 64 -0.01 1.20 -1.17
CA LEU A 64 1.07 0.26 -0.83
C LEU A 64 1.43 0.22 0.67
N PRO A 65 1.68 1.36 1.36
CA PRO A 65 1.97 1.33 2.79
C PRO A 65 0.81 0.79 3.62
N LEU A 66 -0.45 1.04 3.21
CA LEU A 66 -1.62 0.52 3.92
C LEU A 66 -1.65 -1.01 3.87
N VAL A 67 -1.37 -1.61 2.72
CA VAL A 67 -1.33 -3.07 2.56
C VAL A 67 -0.23 -3.68 3.44
N ILE A 68 0.96 -3.05 3.48
CA ILE A 68 2.06 -3.50 4.33
C ILE A 68 1.66 -3.43 5.81
N ILE A 69 1.07 -2.31 6.24
CA ILE A 69 0.61 -2.13 7.63
C ILE A 69 -0.45 -3.17 7.98
N VAL A 70 -1.46 -3.37 7.14
CA VAL A 70 -2.51 -4.37 7.38
C VAL A 70 -1.92 -5.78 7.44
N ALA A 71 -0.96 -6.12 6.59
CA ALA A 71 -0.28 -7.41 6.63
C ALA A 71 0.49 -7.61 7.94
N VAL A 72 1.32 -6.64 8.35
CA VAL A 72 2.09 -6.68 9.60
C VAL A 72 1.18 -6.77 10.82
N VAL A 73 0.15 -5.92 10.88
CA VAL A 73 -0.82 -5.93 11.98
C VAL A 73 -1.56 -7.26 12.03
N SER A 74 -2.04 -7.77 10.90
CA SER A 74 -2.73 -9.05 10.86
C SER A 74 -1.82 -10.21 11.31
N CYS A 75 -0.55 -10.23 10.91
CA CYS A 75 0.41 -11.21 11.41
C CYS A 75 0.60 -11.13 12.93
N THR A 76 0.58 -9.92 13.50
CA THR A 76 0.77 -9.72 14.95
C THR A 76 -0.49 -10.11 15.75
N THR A 77 -1.66 -9.64 15.36
CA THR A 77 -2.89 -9.69 16.16
C THR A 77 -3.88 -10.78 15.73
N ALA A 78 -3.98 -11.09 14.43
CA ALA A 78 -5.01 -12.01 13.95
C ALA A 78 -4.72 -13.47 14.33
N LEU A 79 -5.79 -14.26 14.41
CA LEU A 79 -5.75 -15.72 14.37
C LEU A 79 -5.82 -16.17 12.93
N PHE A 80 -4.84 -16.96 12.50
CA PHE A 80 -4.86 -17.53 11.17
C PHE A 80 -5.80 -18.73 11.11
N ASN A 81 -6.95 -18.47 10.50
CA ASN A 81 -7.91 -19.45 10.04
C ASN A 81 -8.08 -19.32 8.51
N GLY A 82 -8.77 -20.27 7.88
CA GLY A 82 -8.98 -20.27 6.42
C GLY A 82 -9.55 -18.96 5.88
N TYR A 83 -10.47 -18.31 6.61
CA TYR A 83 -11.07 -17.03 6.21
C TYR A 83 -10.07 -15.87 6.25
N SER A 84 -9.30 -15.74 7.33
CA SER A 84 -8.30 -14.67 7.50
C SER A 84 -7.16 -14.79 6.49
N ILE A 85 -6.72 -16.02 6.19
CA ILE A 85 -5.68 -16.28 5.21
C ILE A 85 -6.21 -15.95 3.81
N ALA A 86 -7.44 -16.38 3.48
CA ALA A 86 -8.07 -16.04 2.21
C ALA A 86 -8.24 -14.52 2.05
N ALA A 87 -8.67 -13.81 3.09
CA ALA A 87 -8.80 -12.35 3.07
C ALA A 87 -7.45 -11.65 2.85
N LEU A 88 -6.39 -12.10 3.52
CA LEU A 88 -5.04 -11.57 3.31
C LEU A 88 -4.51 -11.88 1.90
N ALA A 89 -4.78 -13.08 1.38
CA ALA A 89 -4.40 -13.45 0.02
C ALA A 89 -5.10 -12.57 -1.02
N ILE A 90 -6.41 -12.35 -0.89
CA ILE A 90 -7.19 -11.46 -1.76
C ILE A 90 -6.62 -10.03 -1.68
N LEU A 91 -6.37 -9.51 -0.48
CA LEU A 91 -5.78 -8.19 -0.28
C LEU A 91 -4.45 -8.05 -1.03
N VAL A 92 -3.54 -9.02 -0.87
CA VAL A 92 -2.24 -9.00 -1.54
C VAL A 92 -2.39 -9.07 -3.05
N LEU A 93 -3.23 -9.96 -3.58
CA LEU A 93 -3.42 -10.12 -5.02
C LEU A 93 -3.99 -8.84 -5.67
N TYR A 94 -5.06 -8.27 -5.13
CA TYR A 94 -5.64 -7.04 -5.66
C TYR A 94 -4.71 -5.83 -5.48
N SER A 95 -3.96 -5.78 -4.37
CA SER A 95 -2.96 -4.73 -4.20
C SER A 95 -1.82 -4.81 -5.22
N ALA A 96 -1.41 -6.02 -5.60
CA ALA A 96 -0.38 -6.23 -6.61
C ALA A 96 -0.85 -5.75 -7.98
N VAL A 97 -2.10 -6.06 -8.35
CA VAL A 97 -2.72 -5.56 -9.59
C VAL A 97 -2.76 -4.03 -9.60
N GLY A 98 -3.23 -3.41 -8.52
CA GLY A 98 -3.27 -1.95 -8.39
C GLY A 98 -1.88 -1.30 -8.45
N ALA A 99 -0.89 -1.89 -7.77
CA ALA A 99 0.48 -1.40 -7.80
C ALA A 99 1.09 -1.45 -9.21
N ILE A 100 0.85 -2.53 -9.97
CA ILE A 100 1.30 -2.66 -11.36
C ILE A 100 0.68 -1.57 -12.24
N ASP A 101 -0.62 -1.29 -12.10
CA ASP A 101 -1.31 -0.22 -12.83
C ASP A 101 -0.74 1.17 -12.48
N ASP A 102 -0.53 1.45 -11.19
CA ASP A 102 0.05 2.72 -10.74
C ASP A 102 1.48 2.93 -11.26
N PHE A 103 2.31 1.87 -11.25
CA PHE A 103 3.65 1.93 -11.83
C PHE A 103 3.62 2.20 -13.34
N ALA A 104 2.68 1.59 -14.07
CA ALA A 104 2.50 1.82 -15.50
C ALA A 104 2.11 3.28 -15.79
N LYS A 105 1.23 3.87 -14.98
CA LYS A 105 0.84 5.29 -15.06
C LYS A 105 2.02 6.23 -14.86
N ILE A 106 2.85 5.99 -13.84
CA ILE A 106 4.06 6.80 -13.57
C ILE A 106 5.06 6.69 -14.73
N ARG A 107 5.31 5.49 -15.26
CA ARG A 107 6.20 5.30 -16.41
C ARG A 107 5.70 6.04 -17.65
N LYS A 108 4.40 5.98 -17.94
CA LYS A 108 3.79 6.69 -19.07
C LYS A 108 3.96 8.20 -18.94
N LYS A 109 3.76 8.75 -17.74
CA LYS A 109 3.97 10.18 -17.46
C LYS A 109 5.42 10.60 -17.71
N ARG A 110 6.40 9.87 -17.15
CA ARG A 110 7.83 10.14 -17.37
C ARG A 110 8.22 10.09 -18.85
N LEU A 111 7.63 9.18 -19.63
CA LEU A 111 7.86 9.11 -21.07
C LEU A 111 7.33 10.34 -21.82
N ILE A 112 6.17 10.87 -21.42
CA ILE A 112 5.59 12.10 -21.98
C ILE A 112 6.46 13.31 -21.62
N GLU A 113 6.89 13.45 -20.35
CA GLU A 113 7.78 14.54 -19.90
C GLU A 113 9.12 14.51 -20.63
N SER A 114 9.66 13.31 -20.91
CA SER A 114 10.93 13.16 -21.65
C SER A 114 10.87 13.49 -23.15
N GLY A 115 9.74 13.98 -23.67
CA GLY A 115 9.59 14.42 -25.06
C GLY A 115 9.63 13.31 -26.12
N LYS A 116 9.75 12.03 -25.71
CA LYS A 116 9.84 10.89 -26.64
C LYS A 116 8.55 10.65 -27.43
N THR A 117 7.41 11.17 -26.95
CA THR A 117 6.12 11.09 -27.65
C THR A 117 6.03 12.07 -28.82
N LEU A 118 6.63 13.27 -28.72
CA LEU A 118 6.65 14.25 -29.81
C LEU A 118 7.45 13.74 -31.02
N LYS A 119 8.58 13.05 -30.77
CA LYS A 119 9.44 12.49 -31.84
C LYS A 119 8.76 11.36 -32.63
N LYS A 120 7.78 10.68 -32.04
CA LYS A 120 7.01 9.60 -32.70
C LYS A 120 5.89 10.14 -33.59
N ILE A 121 5.35 11.33 -33.28
CA ILE A 121 4.36 12.03 -34.11
C ILE A 121 5.05 12.70 -35.31
N THR A 122 6.21 13.34 -35.11
CA THR A 122 6.96 13.95 -36.22
C THR A 122 7.54 12.93 -37.20
N LYS A 123 7.91 11.73 -36.75
CA LYS A 123 8.39 10.66 -37.66
C LYS A 123 7.29 9.98 -38.48
N LYS A 124 6.01 10.16 -38.14
CA LYS A 124 4.89 9.49 -38.84
C LYS A 124 4.22 10.37 -39.90
N LYS A 125 4.69 11.61 -40.08
CA LYS A 125 4.29 12.48 -41.19
C LYS A 125 5.47 12.59 -42.16
N PRO A 126 5.66 11.63 -43.10
CA PRO A 126 6.44 11.96 -44.28
C PRO A 126 5.72 13.12 -44.98
N MET A 127 6.48 14.17 -45.28
CA MET A 127 6.08 15.15 -46.28
C MET A 127 5.89 14.41 -47.60
N ALA A 128 4.64 14.29 -48.03
CA ALA A 128 4.21 14.11 -49.41
C ALA A 128 2.74 14.52 -49.48
#